data_AF-A0A6B8VV90-F1
#
_entry.id   AF-A0A6B8VV90-F1
#
_cell.length_a   1.000
_cell.length_b   1.000
_cell.length_c   1.000
_cell.angle_alpha   90.00
_cell.angle_beta   90.00
_cell.angle_gamma   90.00
#
_symmetry.space_group_name_H-M   'P 1'
#
loop_
_entity.id
_entity.type
_entity.pdbx_description
1 polymer ?
#
loop_
_entity_poly.entity_id
_entity_poly.type
_entity_poly.pdbx_seq_one_letter_code
_entity_poly.pdbx_strand_id
1 'polypeptide(L)'
;MVKHTRDGVDALLASVNISRQEPERLAYLGLGELVAWSQVFRWRKVRNTATPFLHPLLAATILRTNREPVLLAGMAGGLMGNVVKLKRPDQTPVLGMFGIAANHAAYSSALIAHGARPSTVRVGLRTAAWVTGIGLAVWKKKQLIAPAVVAGVFVSATSALADDPALRDGSTPAKGLGHAGNLLLVSEGIALLRETVLTGDTLGHRILDAKMTVAAVIGHALMVDGLTRR
;
A
#
# COMPACT_ATOMS: atom_id res chain seq x y z
N MET A 1 -4.88 -13.91 -18.42
CA MET A 1 -3.97 -13.94 -17.25
C MET A 1 -2.52 -13.59 -17.63
N VAL A 2 -1.88 -14.28 -18.58
CA VAL A 2 -0.48 -14.06 -18.98
C VAL A 2 -0.18 -12.63 -19.46
N LYS A 3 -1.08 -11.99 -20.22
CA LYS A 3 -0.91 -10.58 -20.65
C LYS A 3 -0.85 -9.60 -19.48
N HIS A 4 -1.74 -9.74 -18.49
CA HIS A 4 -1.78 -8.88 -17.30
C HIS A 4 -0.55 -9.01 -16.39
N THR A 5 0.03 -10.20 -16.30
CA THR A 5 1.30 -10.39 -15.58
C THR A 5 2.45 -9.70 -16.30
N ARG A 6 2.51 -9.76 -17.63
CA ARG A 6 3.52 -9.04 -18.43
C ARG A 6 3.36 -7.53 -18.30
N ASP A 7 2.15 -7.00 -18.44
CA ASP A 7 1.88 -5.56 -18.29
C ASP A 7 2.33 -5.03 -16.91
N GLY A 8 2.11 -5.81 -15.84
CA GLY A 8 2.57 -5.46 -14.49
C GLY A 8 4.10 -5.50 -14.34
N VAL A 9 4.76 -6.49 -14.95
CA VAL A 9 6.24 -6.58 -14.96
C VAL A 9 6.84 -5.42 -15.76
N ASP A 10 6.28 -5.09 -16.92
CA ASP A 10 6.75 -3.98 -17.74
C ASP A 10 6.57 -2.64 -17.04
N ALA A 11 5.45 -2.45 -16.31
CA ALA A 11 5.25 -1.29 -15.46
C ALA A 11 6.26 -1.21 -14.31
N LEU A 12 6.60 -2.33 -13.69
CA LEU A 12 7.64 -2.39 -12.66
C LEU A 12 9.02 -2.06 -13.23
N LEU A 13 9.38 -2.62 -14.38
CA LEU A 13 10.65 -2.33 -15.06
C LEU A 13 10.73 -0.85 -15.45
N ALA A 14 9.66 -0.28 -15.98
CA ALA A 14 9.57 1.15 -16.28
C ALA A 14 9.75 1.99 -15.01
N SER A 15 9.08 1.61 -13.91
CA SER A 15 9.20 2.28 -12.60
C SER A 15 10.63 2.25 -12.07
N VAL A 16 11.31 1.09 -12.13
CA VAL A 16 12.72 0.93 -11.73
C VAL A 16 13.66 1.75 -12.61
N ASN A 17 13.38 1.81 -13.92
CA ASN A 17 14.19 2.60 -14.84
C ASN A 17 14.06 4.11 -14.55
N ILE A 18 12.85 4.60 -14.26
CA ILE A 18 12.61 5.99 -13.82
C ILE A 18 13.36 6.28 -12.53
N SER A 19 13.42 5.32 -11.60
CA SER A 19 14.16 5.49 -10.34
C SER A 19 15.65 5.78 -10.55
N ARG A 20 16.24 5.43 -11.70
CA ARG A 20 17.63 5.80 -12.01
C ARG A 20 17.83 7.29 -12.31
N GLN A 21 16.75 7.97 -12.69
CA GLN A 21 16.76 9.39 -13.05
C GLN A 21 16.23 10.26 -11.90
N GLU A 22 15.54 9.67 -10.93
CA GLU A 22 14.86 10.37 -9.86
C GLU A 22 15.41 9.97 -8.49
N PRO A 23 16.22 10.83 -7.84
CA PRO A 23 16.95 10.46 -6.63
C PRO A 23 16.02 10.10 -5.45
N GLU A 24 14.87 10.75 -5.32
CA GLU A 24 13.89 10.41 -4.27
C GLU A 24 13.24 9.05 -4.49
N ARG A 25 13.08 8.58 -5.74
CA ARG A 25 12.56 7.25 -6.05
C ARG A 25 13.60 6.18 -5.74
N LEU A 26 14.85 6.42 -6.12
CA LEU A 26 15.94 5.54 -5.75
C LEU A 26 16.06 5.43 -4.22
N ALA A 27 16.01 6.57 -3.53
CA ALA A 27 16.00 6.62 -2.08
C ALA A 27 14.79 5.88 -1.50
N TYR A 28 13.60 6.05 -2.07
CA TYR A 28 12.38 5.36 -1.63
C TYR A 28 12.53 3.83 -1.71
N LEU A 29 13.00 3.31 -2.85
CA LEU A 29 13.20 1.88 -3.05
C LEU A 29 14.30 1.34 -2.13
N GLY A 30 15.45 2.01 -2.07
CA GLY A 30 16.56 1.60 -1.21
C GLY A 30 16.19 1.61 0.27
N LEU A 31 15.40 2.60 0.69
CA LEU A 31 14.93 2.72 2.07
C LEU A 31 13.83 1.69 2.38
N GLY A 32 13.00 1.33 1.40
CA GLY A 32 12.07 0.21 1.48
C GLY A 32 12.77 -1.13 1.72
N GLU A 33 13.81 -1.42 0.94
CA GLU A 33 14.68 -2.59 1.12
C GLU A 33 15.34 -2.60 2.51
N LEU A 34 15.90 -1.46 2.93
CA LEU A 34 16.50 -1.33 4.26
C LEU A 34 15.50 -1.63 5.38
N VAL A 35 14.25 -1.14 5.26
CA VAL A 35 13.18 -1.44 6.22
C VAL A 35 12.84 -2.94 6.20
N ALA A 36 12.75 -3.58 5.04
CA ALA A 36 12.48 -5.01 4.93
C ALA A 36 13.59 -5.85 5.61
N TRP A 37 14.86 -5.57 5.31
CA TRP A 37 16.00 -6.24 5.95
C TRP A 37 16.07 -5.96 7.45
N SER A 38 15.72 -4.75 7.89
CA SER A 38 15.68 -4.41 9.31
C SER A 38 14.66 -5.25 10.09
N GLN A 39 13.59 -5.72 9.46
CA GLN A 39 12.61 -6.61 10.08
C GLN A 39 13.17 -8.03 10.21
N VAL A 40 13.84 -8.55 9.18
CA VAL A 40 14.50 -9.86 9.19
C VAL A 40 15.58 -9.92 10.28
N PHE A 41 16.47 -8.93 10.31
CA PHE A 41 17.62 -8.88 11.23
C PHE A 41 17.33 -8.20 12.57
N ARG A 42 16.09 -7.77 12.82
CA ARG A 42 15.65 -7.10 14.06
C ARG A 42 16.36 -5.78 14.35
N TRP A 43 16.77 -5.04 13.32
CA TRP A 43 17.37 -3.72 13.45
C TRP A 43 16.30 -2.66 13.76
N ARG A 44 15.70 -2.74 14.95
CA ARG A 44 14.55 -1.92 15.35
C ARG A 44 14.82 -0.42 15.25
N LYS A 45 16.02 0.03 15.59
CA LYS A 45 16.43 1.44 15.46
C LYS A 45 16.39 1.89 14.00
N VAL A 46 17.01 1.12 13.10
CA VAL A 46 17.00 1.37 11.65
C VAL A 46 15.57 1.46 11.13
N ARG A 47 14.73 0.47 11.45
CA ARG A 47 13.31 0.46 11.06
C ARG A 47 12.57 1.72 11.51
N ASN A 48 12.67 2.05 12.79
CA ASN A 48 11.94 3.17 13.39
C ASN A 48 12.39 4.52 12.84
N THR A 49 13.68 4.65 12.48
CA THR A 49 14.23 5.86 11.87
C THR A 49 13.90 5.95 10.39
N ALA A 50 13.97 4.84 9.65
CA ALA A 50 13.78 4.82 8.21
C ALA A 50 12.30 4.97 7.81
N THR A 51 11.40 4.17 8.39
CA THR A 51 9.99 4.10 7.97
C THR A 51 9.27 5.46 7.83
N PRO A 52 9.49 6.47 8.69
CA PRO A 52 8.89 7.81 8.52
C PRO A 52 9.27 8.55 7.23
N PHE A 53 10.36 8.16 6.54
CA PHE A 53 10.79 8.82 5.31
C PHE A 53 10.15 8.25 4.05
N LEU A 54 9.51 7.08 4.11
CA LEU A 54 8.91 6.43 2.92
C LEU A 54 7.85 7.32 2.24
N HIS A 55 6.91 7.86 3.01
CA HIS A 55 5.83 8.69 2.46
C HIS A 55 6.31 10.07 1.98
N PRO A 56 7.19 10.80 2.70
CA PRO A 56 7.81 12.02 2.18
C PRO A 56 8.56 11.83 0.85
N LEU A 57 9.29 10.74 0.68
CA LEU A 57 10.01 10.46 -0.57
C LEU A 57 9.05 10.21 -1.75
N LEU A 58 7.94 9.50 -1.52
CA LEU A 58 6.88 9.39 -2.52
C LEU A 58 6.16 10.71 -2.78
N ALA A 59 5.92 11.52 -1.75
CA ALA A 59 5.33 12.83 -1.90
C ALA A 59 6.22 13.75 -2.76
N ALA A 60 7.55 13.68 -2.62
CA ALA A 60 8.49 14.37 -3.48
C ALA A 60 8.35 13.95 -4.96
N THR A 61 8.12 12.66 -5.20
CA THR A 61 7.85 12.14 -6.56
C THR A 61 6.57 12.76 -7.13
N ILE A 62 5.48 12.83 -6.34
CA ILE A 62 4.22 13.46 -6.75
C ILE A 62 4.41 14.95 -7.04
N LEU A 63 5.21 15.65 -6.22
CA LEU A 63 5.52 17.06 -6.40
C LEU A 63 6.29 17.36 -7.69
N ARG A 64 7.09 16.39 -8.16
CA ARG A 64 7.81 16.49 -9.44
C ARG A 64 6.89 16.28 -10.64
N THR A 65 5.90 15.39 -10.55
CA THR A 65 5.09 14.98 -11.70
C THR A 65 3.89 15.86 -11.94
N ASN A 66 2.86 15.77 -11.09
CA ASN A 66 1.55 16.38 -11.33
C ASN A 66 1.04 17.21 -10.14
N ARG A 67 1.73 17.15 -8.98
CA ARG A 67 1.41 17.88 -7.75
C ARG A 67 -0.03 17.69 -7.26
N GLU A 68 -0.61 16.51 -7.51
CA GLU A 68 -2.01 16.27 -7.20
C GLU A 68 -2.28 16.39 -5.69
N PRO A 69 -3.08 17.39 -5.23
CA PRO A 69 -3.22 17.69 -3.80
C PRO A 69 -3.81 16.53 -3.00
N VAL A 70 -4.72 15.76 -3.60
CA VAL A 70 -5.36 14.62 -2.94
C VAL A 70 -4.35 13.53 -2.62
N LEU A 71 -3.38 13.26 -3.52
CA LEU A 71 -2.33 12.28 -3.29
C LEU A 71 -1.36 12.75 -2.22
N LEU A 72 -1.01 14.04 -2.20
CA LEU A 72 -0.16 14.62 -1.14
C LEU A 72 -0.83 14.54 0.24
N ALA A 73 -2.13 14.83 0.31
CA ALA A 73 -2.92 14.63 1.53
C ALA A 73 -2.95 13.15 1.96
N GLY A 74 -3.11 12.23 0.99
CA GLY A 74 -2.99 10.79 1.20
C GLY A 74 -1.64 10.37 1.79
N MET A 75 -0.54 10.93 1.29
CA MET A 75 0.81 10.67 1.81
C MET A 75 0.96 11.13 3.27
N ALA A 76 0.39 12.27 3.64
CA ALA A 76 0.37 12.73 5.02
C ALA A 76 -0.41 11.78 5.93
N GLY A 77 -1.58 11.30 5.47
CA GLY A 77 -2.36 10.27 6.16
C GLY A 77 -1.58 8.97 6.36
N GLY A 78 -0.93 8.47 5.31
CA GLY A 78 -0.11 7.26 5.35
C GLY A 78 1.13 7.40 6.25
N LEU A 79 1.78 8.56 6.24
CA LEU A 79 2.88 8.89 7.15
C LEU A 79 2.43 8.81 8.61
N MET A 80 1.35 9.50 8.96
CA MET A 80 0.77 9.48 10.31
C MET A 80 0.39 8.05 10.71
N GLY A 81 -0.21 7.30 9.78
CA GLY A 81 -0.55 5.90 9.95
C GLY A 81 0.67 5.05 10.37
N ASN A 82 1.76 5.16 9.61
CA ASN A 82 2.99 4.43 9.88
C ASN A 82 3.69 4.87 11.17
N VAL A 83 3.77 6.18 11.43
CA VAL A 83 4.40 6.70 12.66
C VAL A 83 3.66 6.23 13.90
N VAL A 84 2.32 6.21 13.87
CA VAL A 84 1.52 5.69 14.99
C VAL A 84 1.73 4.19 15.16
N LYS A 85 1.75 3.41 14.06
CA LYS A 85 2.02 1.97 14.10
C LYS A 85 3.41 1.63 14.67
N LEU A 86 4.41 2.50 14.54
CA LEU A 86 5.75 2.30 15.12
C LEU A 86 5.84 2.48 16.64
N LYS A 87 4.97 3.32 17.23
CA LYS A 87 5.16 3.84 18.59
C LYS A 87 4.58 2.97 19.71
N ARG A 88 3.77 1.95 19.42
CA ARG A 88 3.09 1.17 20.47
C ARG A 88 3.06 -0.33 20.15
N PRO A 89 4.06 -1.12 20.57
CA PRO A 89 4.01 -2.58 20.45
C PRO A 89 2.92 -3.20 21.35
N ASP A 90 2.53 -2.51 22.43
CA ASP A 90 1.65 -3.04 23.47
C ASP A 90 0.18 -2.62 23.32
N GLN A 91 -0.10 -1.72 22.35
CA GLN A 91 -1.45 -1.24 22.08
C GLN A 91 -1.76 -1.29 20.60
N THR A 92 -2.93 -1.81 20.29
CA THR A 92 -3.51 -1.81 18.97
C THR A 92 -3.57 -0.38 18.38
N PRO A 93 -2.86 -0.07 17.28
CA PRO A 93 -2.75 1.29 16.76
C PRO A 93 -3.97 1.69 15.91
N VAL A 94 -5.13 1.88 16.55
CA VAL A 94 -6.41 2.25 15.90
C VAL A 94 -6.28 3.50 15.02
N LEU A 95 -5.67 4.57 15.55
CA LEU A 95 -5.38 5.79 14.79
C LEU A 95 -4.47 5.52 13.57
N GLY A 96 -3.58 4.54 13.69
CA GLY A 96 -2.72 4.10 12.59
C GLY A 96 -3.53 3.55 11.41
N MET A 97 -4.58 2.78 11.69
CA MET A 97 -5.48 2.24 10.67
C MET A 97 -6.31 3.31 9.97
N PHE A 98 -6.74 4.36 10.69
CA PHE A 98 -7.41 5.51 10.06
C PHE A 98 -6.48 6.30 9.13
N GLY A 99 -5.19 6.44 9.47
CA GLY A 99 -4.20 7.05 8.57
C GLY A 99 -4.02 6.27 7.27
N ILE A 100 -4.00 4.93 7.36
CA ILE A 100 -3.98 4.05 6.19
C ILE A 100 -5.28 4.16 5.38
N ALA A 101 -6.44 4.17 6.05
CA ALA A 101 -7.73 4.35 5.39
C ALA A 101 -7.79 5.69 4.64
N ALA A 102 -7.26 6.77 5.21
CA ALA A 102 -7.19 8.08 4.55
C ALA A 102 -6.28 8.05 3.30
N ASN A 103 -5.14 7.36 3.36
CA ASN A 103 -4.27 7.18 2.21
C ASN A 103 -4.97 6.43 1.07
N HIS A 104 -5.68 5.33 1.40
CA HIS A 104 -6.46 4.56 0.43
C HIS A 104 -7.69 5.31 -0.09
N ALA A 105 -8.32 6.14 0.74
CA ALA A 105 -9.39 7.02 0.30
C ALA A 105 -8.86 8.03 -0.74
N ALA A 106 -7.69 8.62 -0.49
CA ALA A 106 -7.03 9.52 -1.44
C ALA A 106 -6.73 8.83 -2.78
N TYR A 107 -6.15 7.62 -2.77
CA TYR A 107 -5.95 6.85 -4.00
C TYR A 107 -7.27 6.54 -4.70
N SER A 108 -8.29 6.11 -3.96
CA SER A 108 -9.60 5.80 -4.53
C SER A 108 -10.22 7.02 -5.20
N SER A 109 -10.16 8.19 -4.55
CA SER A 109 -10.65 9.45 -5.13
C SER A 109 -9.86 9.84 -6.39
N ALA A 110 -8.54 9.70 -6.37
CA ALA A 110 -7.71 10.00 -7.54
C ALA A 110 -8.01 9.03 -8.69
N LEU A 111 -8.17 7.73 -8.42
CA LEU A 111 -8.55 6.74 -9.43
C LEU A 111 -9.89 7.07 -10.09
N ILE A 112 -10.90 7.47 -9.30
CA ILE A 112 -12.21 7.90 -9.80
C ILE A 112 -12.07 9.17 -10.64
N ALA A 113 -11.31 10.17 -10.16
CA ALA A 113 -11.06 11.40 -10.90
C ALA A 113 -10.38 11.15 -12.26
N HIS A 114 -9.57 10.09 -12.35
CA HIS A 114 -8.92 9.66 -13.58
C HIS A 114 -9.73 8.60 -14.38
N GLY A 115 -11.03 8.48 -14.12
CA GLY A 115 -11.96 7.72 -14.96
C GLY A 115 -12.27 6.28 -14.53
N ALA A 116 -11.77 5.83 -13.37
CA ALA A 116 -12.16 4.52 -12.81
C ALA A 116 -13.66 4.50 -12.49
N ARG A 117 -14.36 3.44 -12.87
CA ARG A 117 -15.80 3.32 -12.61
C ARG A 117 -16.05 2.38 -11.44
N PRO A 118 -16.72 2.84 -10.37
CA PRO A 118 -17.10 1.97 -9.26
C PRO A 118 -17.96 0.81 -9.77
N SER A 119 -17.45 -0.42 -9.69
CA SER A 119 -18.19 -1.62 -10.03
C SER A 119 -18.50 -2.39 -8.76
N THR A 120 -19.77 -2.45 -8.38
CA THR A 120 -20.27 -3.19 -7.22
C THR A 120 -19.89 -4.68 -7.28
N VAL A 121 -19.80 -5.27 -8.47
CA VAL A 121 -19.39 -6.68 -8.68
C VAL A 121 -17.89 -6.88 -8.42
N ARG A 122 -17.03 -6.03 -8.98
CA ARG A 122 -15.56 -6.13 -8.77
C ARG A 122 -15.15 -5.78 -7.34
N VAL A 123 -15.83 -4.79 -6.75
CA VAL A 123 -15.69 -4.43 -5.34
C VAL A 123 -16.20 -5.59 -4.48
N GLY A 124 -17.37 -6.16 -4.80
CA GLY A 124 -17.97 -7.26 -4.06
C GLY A 124 -17.07 -8.51 -3.96
N LEU A 125 -16.40 -8.90 -5.05
CA LEU A 125 -15.51 -10.07 -5.03
C LEU A 125 -14.26 -9.86 -4.16
N ARG A 126 -13.68 -8.66 -4.20
CA ARG A 126 -12.50 -8.28 -3.40
C ARG A 126 -12.87 -8.02 -1.94
N THR A 127 -14.01 -7.39 -1.70
CA THR A 127 -14.59 -7.23 -0.37
C THR A 127 -14.96 -8.59 0.22
N ALA A 128 -15.45 -9.55 -0.56
CA ALA A 128 -15.69 -10.92 -0.09
C ALA A 128 -14.38 -11.61 0.29
N ALA A 129 -13.35 -11.54 -0.55
CA ALA A 129 -12.02 -12.07 -0.20
C ALA A 129 -11.44 -11.43 1.08
N TRP A 130 -11.65 -10.12 1.23
CA TRP A 130 -11.26 -9.38 2.42
C TRP A 130 -12.08 -9.82 3.65
N VAL A 131 -13.42 -9.84 3.56
CA VAL A 131 -14.35 -10.25 4.63
C VAL A 131 -14.14 -11.70 5.06
N THR A 132 -13.94 -12.63 4.12
CA THR A 132 -13.71 -14.06 4.44
C THR A 132 -12.35 -14.27 5.10
N GLY A 133 -11.29 -13.58 4.63
CA GLY A 133 -9.94 -13.74 5.18
C GLY A 133 -9.72 -13.01 6.52
N ILE A 134 -10.43 -11.91 6.75
CA ILE A 134 -10.17 -10.98 7.86
C ILE A 134 -11.29 -10.98 8.91
N GLY A 135 -12.53 -11.29 8.54
CA GLY A 135 -13.64 -11.38 9.49
C GLY A 135 -13.37 -12.35 10.65
N LEU A 136 -12.67 -13.46 10.38
CA LEU A 136 -12.22 -14.41 11.41
C LEU A 136 -11.07 -13.87 12.28
N ALA A 137 -10.17 -13.08 11.69
CA ALA A 137 -8.97 -12.59 12.36
C ALA A 137 -9.30 -11.52 13.40
N VAL A 138 -10.24 -10.63 13.09
CA VAL A 138 -10.58 -9.49 13.96
C VAL A 138 -11.46 -9.88 15.15
N TRP A 139 -12.12 -11.06 15.11
CA TRP A 139 -12.87 -11.61 16.25
C TRP A 139 -11.99 -11.85 17.49
N LYS A 140 -10.69 -12.07 17.34
CA LYS A 140 -9.76 -12.19 18.49
C LYS A 140 -9.49 -10.86 19.21
N LYS A 141 -9.67 -9.72 18.54
CA LYS A 141 -9.44 -8.38 19.10
C LYS A 141 -10.60 -7.46 18.71
N LYS A 142 -11.69 -7.47 19.49
CA LYS A 142 -12.92 -6.72 19.19
C LYS A 142 -12.71 -5.22 18.90
N GLN A 143 -11.73 -4.59 19.56
CA GLN A 143 -11.34 -3.19 19.34
C GLN A 143 -10.85 -2.88 17.91
N LEU A 144 -10.45 -3.91 17.16
CA LEU A 144 -10.02 -3.78 15.77
C LEU A 144 -11.16 -3.90 14.77
N ILE A 145 -12.37 -4.32 15.16
CA ILE A 145 -13.47 -4.57 14.23
C ILE A 145 -13.79 -3.32 13.42
N ALA A 146 -14.13 -2.22 14.09
CA ALA A 146 -14.51 -1.00 13.37
C ALA A 146 -13.36 -0.42 12.53
N PRO A 147 -12.13 -0.23 13.06
CA PRO A 147 -11.02 0.29 12.26
C PRO A 147 -10.62 -0.61 11.10
N ALA A 148 -10.63 -1.93 11.30
CA ALA A 148 -10.33 -2.89 10.25
C ALA A 148 -11.40 -2.83 9.16
N VAL A 149 -12.69 -2.85 9.50
CA VAL A 149 -13.78 -2.75 8.52
C VAL A 149 -13.64 -1.47 7.69
N VAL A 150 -13.38 -0.33 8.33
CA VAL A 150 -13.19 0.95 7.62
C VAL A 150 -11.99 0.88 6.69
N ALA A 151 -10.82 0.49 7.19
CA ALA A 151 -9.61 0.39 6.36
C ALA A 151 -9.81 -0.62 5.22
N GLY A 152 -10.43 -1.75 5.50
CA GLY A 152 -10.71 -2.82 4.55
C GLY A 152 -11.58 -2.41 3.39
N VAL A 153 -12.63 -1.62 3.65
CA VAL A 153 -13.48 -1.04 2.61
C VAL A 153 -12.63 -0.18 1.67
N PHE A 154 -11.81 0.74 2.19
CA PHE A 154 -11.00 1.63 1.37
C PHE A 154 -9.89 0.89 0.62
N VAL A 155 -9.21 -0.07 1.26
CA VAL A 155 -8.17 -0.88 0.61
C VAL A 155 -8.77 -1.73 -0.51
N SER A 156 -9.92 -2.37 -0.26
CA SER A 156 -10.63 -3.17 -1.26
C SER A 156 -11.15 -2.32 -2.42
N ALA A 157 -11.70 -1.14 -2.11
CA ALA A 157 -12.11 -0.17 -3.12
C ALA A 157 -10.93 0.30 -3.98
N THR A 158 -9.78 0.63 -3.37
CA THR A 158 -8.56 1.00 -4.08
C THR A 158 -8.12 -0.12 -5.02
N SER A 159 -8.07 -1.37 -4.54
CA SER A 159 -7.69 -2.52 -5.37
C SER A 159 -8.65 -2.75 -6.54
N ALA A 160 -9.96 -2.64 -6.29
CA ALA A 160 -10.97 -2.82 -7.33
C ALA A 160 -10.97 -1.70 -8.39
N LEU A 161 -10.81 -0.44 -7.95
CA LEU A 161 -10.75 0.73 -8.83
C LEU A 161 -9.46 0.75 -9.65
N ALA A 162 -8.33 0.37 -9.05
CA ALA A 162 -7.04 0.35 -9.74
C ALA A 162 -6.98 -0.73 -10.84
N ASP A 163 -7.82 -1.76 -10.74
CA ASP A 163 -7.95 -2.81 -11.75
C ASP A 163 -8.99 -2.51 -12.84
N ASP A 164 -9.57 -1.30 -12.85
CA ASP A 164 -10.58 -0.93 -13.84
C ASP A 164 -10.00 -0.87 -15.28
N PRO A 165 -10.59 -1.55 -16.26
CA PRO A 165 -10.20 -1.47 -17.66
C PRO A 165 -10.16 -0.05 -18.23
N ALA A 166 -11.01 0.87 -17.76
CA ALA A 166 -11.03 2.26 -18.21
C ALA A 166 -9.71 3.00 -17.94
N LEU A 167 -8.89 2.50 -17.00
CA LEU A 167 -7.58 3.07 -16.69
C LEU A 167 -6.44 2.45 -17.52
N ARG A 168 -6.73 1.46 -18.38
CA ARG A 168 -5.72 0.62 -19.05
C ARG A 168 -5.30 1.13 -20.43
N ASP A 169 -6.06 2.06 -21.01
CA ASP A 169 -5.81 2.58 -22.37
C ASP A 169 -4.71 3.66 -22.42
N GLY A 170 -3.85 3.70 -21.40
CA GLY A 170 -2.78 4.69 -21.24
C GLY A 170 -1.36 4.15 -21.37
N SER A 171 -0.42 4.94 -20.87
CA SER A 171 1.01 4.63 -20.80
C SER A 171 1.34 3.38 -19.98
N THR A 172 2.55 2.84 -20.16
CA THR A 172 3.07 1.68 -19.41
C THR A 172 2.88 1.80 -17.88
N PRO A 173 3.11 2.96 -17.23
CA PRO A 173 2.78 3.17 -15.82
C PRO A 173 1.31 2.91 -15.46
N ALA A 174 0.36 3.37 -16.28
CA ALA A 174 -1.07 3.23 -16.01
C ALA A 174 -1.50 1.75 -15.97
N LYS A 175 -0.88 0.90 -16.81
CA LYS A 175 -1.12 -0.56 -16.81
C LYS A 175 -0.69 -1.24 -15.50
N GLY A 176 0.20 -0.62 -14.73
CA GLY A 176 0.67 -1.12 -13.43
C GLY A 176 -0.34 -0.96 -12.28
N LEU A 177 -1.38 -0.14 -12.44
CA LEU A 177 -2.35 0.20 -11.37
C LEU A 177 -3.04 -1.04 -10.78
N GLY A 178 -3.45 -1.99 -11.62
CA GLY A 178 -4.09 -3.22 -11.13
C GLY A 178 -3.17 -4.05 -10.22
N HIS A 179 -1.87 -4.13 -10.56
CA HIS A 179 -0.86 -4.77 -9.72
C HIS A 179 -0.62 -3.99 -8.43
N ALA A 180 -0.53 -2.66 -8.53
CA ALA A 180 -0.38 -1.78 -7.38
C ALA A 180 -1.49 -2.01 -6.35
N GLY A 181 -2.75 -1.98 -6.80
CA GLY A 181 -3.92 -2.20 -5.96
C GLY A 181 -3.92 -3.58 -5.29
N ASN A 182 -3.54 -4.64 -6.00
CA ASN A 182 -3.46 -5.99 -5.44
C ASN A 182 -2.33 -6.15 -4.42
N LEU A 183 -1.15 -5.56 -4.66
CA LEU A 183 -0.01 -5.61 -3.73
C LEU A 183 -0.35 -4.89 -2.41
N LEU A 184 -1.00 -3.72 -2.49
CA LEU A 184 -1.44 -2.99 -1.31
C LEU A 184 -2.51 -3.75 -0.52
N LEU A 185 -3.46 -4.39 -1.21
CA LEU A 185 -4.47 -5.25 -0.59
C LEU A 185 -3.82 -6.41 0.17
N VAL A 186 -2.85 -7.09 -0.44
CA VAL A 186 -2.11 -8.20 0.19
C VAL A 186 -1.32 -7.69 1.39
N SER A 187 -0.62 -6.56 1.27
CA SER A 187 0.15 -5.97 2.36
C SER A 187 -0.72 -5.67 3.58
N GLU A 188 -1.84 -4.97 3.40
CA GLU A 188 -2.73 -4.64 4.53
C GLU A 188 -3.42 -5.88 5.11
N GLY A 189 -3.73 -6.88 4.28
CA GLY A 189 -4.20 -8.18 4.75
C GLY A 189 -3.18 -8.87 5.67
N ILE A 190 -1.90 -8.89 5.27
CA ILE A 190 -0.82 -9.43 6.11
C ILE A 190 -0.67 -8.61 7.39
N ALA A 191 -0.67 -7.28 7.31
CA ALA A 191 -0.55 -6.39 8.48
C ALA A 191 -1.63 -6.71 9.52
N LEU A 192 -2.87 -6.91 9.08
CA LEU A 192 -3.97 -7.23 9.96
C LEU A 192 -3.87 -8.64 10.54
N LEU A 193 -3.41 -9.63 9.78
CA LEU A 193 -3.12 -10.98 10.28
C LEU A 193 -2.03 -10.97 11.35
N ARG A 194 -0.97 -10.18 11.15
CA ARG A 194 0.13 -10.00 12.13
C ARG A 194 -0.34 -9.35 13.42
N GLU A 195 -1.30 -8.43 13.33
CA GLU A 195 -1.87 -7.74 14.48
C GLU A 195 -2.83 -8.63 15.30
N THR A 196 -3.44 -9.64 14.68
CA THR A 196 -4.58 -10.37 15.28
C THR A 196 -4.30 -11.84 15.60
N VAL A 197 -3.71 -12.58 14.66
CA VAL A 197 -3.60 -14.05 14.73
C VAL A 197 -2.15 -14.51 14.79
N LEU A 198 -1.27 -13.91 13.99
CA LEU A 198 0.15 -14.27 13.85
C LEU A 198 1.02 -13.41 14.77
N THR A 199 0.78 -13.52 16.07
CA THR A 199 1.51 -12.77 17.10
C THR A 199 2.83 -13.45 17.46
N GLY A 200 3.82 -12.66 17.91
CA GLY A 200 5.17 -13.15 18.27
C GLY A 200 6.26 -12.81 17.25
N ASP A 201 7.50 -13.24 17.52
CA ASP A 201 8.71 -12.76 16.84
C ASP A 201 9.59 -13.92 16.32
N THR A 202 9.00 -14.87 15.58
CA THR A 202 9.75 -15.96 14.92
C THR A 202 10.40 -15.48 13.62
N LEU A 203 11.36 -16.25 13.08
CA LEU A 203 11.95 -15.92 11.76
C LEU A 203 10.89 -15.89 10.65
N GLY A 204 9.96 -16.85 10.65
CA GLY A 204 8.86 -16.88 9.67
C GLY A 204 7.97 -15.64 9.73
N HIS A 205 7.67 -15.17 10.95
CA HIS A 205 6.99 -13.90 11.17
C HIS A 205 7.79 -12.71 10.61
N ARG A 206 9.08 -12.61 10.89
CA ARG A 206 9.91 -11.51 10.38
C ARG A 206 10.02 -11.50 8.85
N ILE A 207 10.11 -12.67 8.23
CA ILE A 207 10.09 -12.81 6.76
C ILE A 207 8.73 -12.36 6.21
N LEU A 208 7.63 -12.68 6.90
CA LEU A 208 6.30 -12.23 6.53
C LEU A 208 6.17 -10.69 6.62
N ASP A 209 6.72 -10.07 7.67
CA ASP A 209 6.78 -8.61 7.81
C ASP A 209 7.58 -7.96 6.67
N ALA A 210 8.71 -8.57 6.31
CA ALA A 210 9.55 -8.09 5.21
C ALA A 210 8.80 -8.17 3.88
N LYS A 211 8.11 -9.29 3.59
CA LYS A 211 7.28 -9.45 2.39
C LYS A 211 6.15 -8.43 2.33
N MET A 212 5.47 -8.21 3.45
CA MET A 212 4.44 -7.17 3.58
C MET A 212 5.02 -5.79 3.23
N THR A 213 6.19 -5.44 3.78
CA THR A 213 6.87 -4.17 3.51
C THR A 213 7.24 -4.02 2.03
N VAL A 214 7.83 -5.05 1.42
CA VAL A 214 8.20 -5.04 0.00
C VAL A 214 6.96 -4.88 -0.88
N ALA A 215 5.88 -5.61 -0.59
CA ALA A 215 4.61 -5.48 -1.29
C ALA A 215 4.04 -4.06 -1.17
N ALA A 216 4.07 -3.46 0.03
CA ALA A 216 3.63 -2.09 0.26
C ALA A 216 4.46 -1.07 -0.54
N VAL A 217 5.79 -1.21 -0.50
CA VAL A 217 6.73 -0.31 -1.17
C VAL A 217 6.52 -0.33 -2.67
N ILE A 218 6.51 -1.51 -3.28
CA ILE A 218 6.27 -1.65 -4.71
C ILE A 218 4.85 -1.19 -5.06
N GLY A 219 3.86 -1.57 -4.26
CA GLY A 219 2.46 -1.19 -4.46
C GLY A 219 2.27 0.32 -4.49
N HIS A 220 2.84 1.07 -3.55
CA HIS A 220 2.74 2.53 -3.54
C HIS A 220 3.53 3.19 -4.67
N ALA A 221 4.72 2.69 -5.01
CA ALA A 221 5.49 3.23 -6.14
C ALA A 221 4.74 3.08 -7.47
N LEU A 222 4.15 1.91 -7.72
CA LEU A 222 3.34 1.65 -8.91
C LEU A 222 2.04 2.45 -8.91
N MET A 223 1.39 2.59 -7.76
CA MET A 223 0.17 3.39 -7.63
C MET A 223 0.42 4.86 -7.97
N VAL A 224 1.50 5.44 -7.41
CA VAL A 224 1.89 6.82 -7.68
C VAL A 224 2.27 7.00 -9.16
N ASP A 225 3.12 6.15 -9.72
CA ASP A 225 3.50 6.24 -11.14
C ASP A 225 2.28 6.14 -12.05
N GLY A 226 1.44 5.14 -11.79
CA GLY A 226 0.24 4.92 -12.56
C GLY A 226 -0.77 6.05 -12.40
N LEU A 227 -0.75 6.85 -11.33
CA LEU A 227 -1.62 8.03 -11.15
C LEU A 227 -1.03 9.31 -11.73
N THR A 228 0.29 9.51 -11.63
CA THR A 228 0.88 10.81 -11.91
C THR A 228 1.62 10.89 -13.24
N ARG A 229 1.85 9.76 -13.93
CA ARG A 229 2.63 9.67 -15.18
C ARG A 229 1.86 8.98 -16.31
N ARG A 230 0.55 9.14 -16.30
CA ARG A 230 -0.37 8.52 -17.27
C ARG A 230 -0.17 9.06 -18.67
#